data_AF-A0A6C0IE79-F1
#
_entry.id   AF-A0A6C0IE79-F1
#
_cell.length_a   1.000
_cell.length_b   1.000
_cell.length_c   1.000
_cell.angle_alpha   90.00
_cell.angle_beta   90.00
_cell.angle_gamma   90.00
#
_symmetry.space_group_name_H-M   'P 1'
#
loop_
_entity.id
_entity.type
_entity.pdbx_description
1 polymer ?
#
loop_
_entity_poly.entity_id
_entity_poly.type
_entity_poly.pdbx_seq_one_letter_code
_entity_poly.pdbx_strand_id
1 'polypeptide(L)'
;MSSNNAIVNKDEIANLVRSYVHYDNLVTSLNKQTQNARVVRDEFERRIIKELDEKNMKHAIIQIVGGKLQIVEEKKISPLTFNSLQDSLHKYFIQEKESDITSDLIKFVKAERKSETFLKIKKITQLPPQP
;
A
#
# COMPACT_ATOMS: atom_id res chain seq x y z
N MET A 1 -31.59 2.74 43.16
CA MET A 1 -30.57 3.65 42.59
C MET A 1 -29.22 2.96 42.68
N SER A 2 -28.93 2.03 41.76
CA SER A 2 -27.68 1.26 41.77
C SER A 2 -26.74 1.86 40.74
N SER A 3 -25.76 2.61 41.21
CA SER A 3 -24.68 3.16 40.41
C SER A 3 -23.81 2.01 39.89
N ASN A 4 -23.87 1.77 38.58
CA ASN A 4 -23.10 0.77 37.89
C ASN A 4 -21.65 1.29 37.70
N ASN A 5 -20.84 1.19 38.75
CA ASN A 5 -19.43 1.53 38.72
C ASN A 5 -18.67 0.35 38.11
N ALA A 6 -18.44 0.39 36.80
CA ALA A 6 -17.46 -0.50 36.17
C ALA A 6 -16.08 -0.14 36.73
N ILE A 7 -15.62 -0.93 37.71
CA ILE A 7 -14.23 -0.88 38.17
C ILE A 7 -13.41 -1.32 36.98
N VAL A 8 -12.85 -0.36 36.26
CA VAL A 8 -11.90 -0.60 35.19
C VAL A 8 -10.73 -1.38 35.78
N ASN A 9 -10.61 -2.65 35.42
CA ASN A 9 -9.49 -3.49 35.83
C ASN A 9 -8.21 -2.95 35.17
N LYS A 10 -7.45 -2.14 35.91
CA LYS A 10 -6.25 -1.46 35.41
C LYS A 10 -5.22 -2.45 34.85
N ASP A 11 -5.14 -3.66 35.42
CA ASP A 11 -4.21 -4.70 34.98
C ASP A 11 -4.60 -5.28 33.62
N GLU A 12 -5.89 -5.44 33.37
CA GLU A 12 -6.42 -5.89 32.08
C GLU A 12 -6.12 -4.87 30.98
N ILE A 13 -6.39 -3.58 31.24
CA ILE A 13 -6.04 -2.51 30.28
C ILE A 13 -4.54 -2.46 30.02
N ALA A 14 -3.71 -2.59 31.06
CA ALA A 14 -2.25 -2.60 30.89
C ALA A 14 -1.78 -3.79 30.02
N ASN A 15 -2.37 -4.97 30.19
CA ASN A 15 -2.10 -6.14 29.34
C ASN A 15 -2.51 -5.91 27.88
N LEU A 16 -3.68 -5.30 27.64
CA LEU A 16 -4.17 -4.97 26.31
C LEU A 16 -3.25 -3.96 25.62
N VAL A 17 -2.86 -2.89 26.31
CA VAL A 17 -1.94 -1.88 25.77
C VAL A 17 -0.57 -2.48 25.46
N ARG A 18 0.00 -3.31 26.35
CA ARG A 18 1.28 -3.99 26.10
C ARG A 18 1.21 -4.90 24.88
N SER A 19 0.16 -5.71 24.78
CA SER A 19 -0.07 -6.59 23.63
C SER A 19 -0.22 -5.80 22.33
N TYR A 20 -1.01 -4.72 22.34
CA TYR A 20 -1.17 -3.84 21.20
C TYR A 20 0.16 -3.26 20.73
N VAL A 21 0.96 -2.69 21.64
CA VAL A 21 2.26 -2.10 21.30
C VAL A 21 3.23 -3.16 20.77
N HIS A 22 3.25 -4.36 21.36
CA HIS A 22 4.07 -5.47 20.87
C HIS A 22 3.75 -5.81 19.41
N TYR A 23 2.48 -6.03 19.09
CA TYR A 23 2.07 -6.39 17.73
C TYR A 23 2.20 -5.23 16.74
N ASP A 24 1.98 -3.99 17.14
CA ASP A 24 2.23 -2.79 16.30
C ASP A 24 3.70 -2.68 15.89
N ASN A 25 4.62 -2.89 16.84
CA ASN A 25 6.05 -2.91 16.57
C ASN A 25 6.45 -4.11 15.69
N LEU A 26 5.85 -5.28 15.92
CA LEU A 26 6.09 -6.48 15.10
C LEU A 26 5.66 -6.27 13.65
N VAL A 27 4.45 -5.74 13.42
CA VAL A 27 3.95 -5.39 12.08
C VAL A 27 4.88 -4.40 11.39
N THR A 28 5.34 -3.38 12.11
CA THR A 28 6.30 -2.39 11.59
C THR A 28 7.60 -3.06 11.14
N SER A 29 8.15 -3.96 11.96
CA SER A 29 9.37 -4.70 11.65
C SER A 29 9.19 -5.62 10.44
N LEU A 30 8.12 -6.41 10.40
CA LEU A 30 7.81 -7.34 9.31
C LEU A 30 7.57 -6.60 7.99
N ASN A 31 6.89 -5.45 8.02
CA ASN A 31 6.71 -4.61 6.84
C ASN A 31 8.05 -4.10 6.29
N LYS A 32 8.95 -3.66 7.17
CA LYS A 32 10.31 -3.24 6.76
C LYS A 32 11.10 -4.40 6.15
N GLN A 33 11.07 -5.57 6.78
CA GLN A 33 11.74 -6.77 6.26
C GLN A 33 11.17 -7.19 4.91
N THR A 34 9.84 -7.19 4.76
CA THR A 34 9.15 -7.49 3.50
C THR A 34 9.54 -6.51 2.41
N GLN A 35 9.58 -5.21 2.72
CA GLN A 35 9.96 -4.19 1.75
C GLN A 35 11.41 -4.36 1.31
N ASN A 36 12.33 -4.60 2.24
CA ASN A 36 13.73 -4.85 1.93
C ASN A 36 13.90 -6.10 1.06
N ALA A 37 13.22 -7.20 1.41
CA ALA A 37 13.27 -8.44 0.64
C ALA A 37 12.76 -8.25 -0.80
N ARG A 38 11.69 -7.45 -1.00
CA ARG A 38 11.20 -7.08 -2.33
C ARG A 38 12.24 -6.30 -3.12
N VAL A 39 12.84 -5.27 -2.52
CA VAL A 39 13.87 -4.44 -3.19
C VAL A 39 15.06 -5.30 -3.64
N VAL A 40 15.57 -6.14 -2.76
CA VAL A 40 16.72 -7.03 -3.05
C VAL A 40 16.34 -8.06 -4.13
N ARG A 41 15.17 -8.68 -4.03
CA ARG A 41 14.67 -9.61 -5.06
C ARG A 41 14.57 -8.93 -6.42
N ASP A 42 13.96 -7.75 -6.47
CA ASP A 42 13.77 -7.01 -7.72
C ASP A 42 15.12 -6.56 -8.32
N GLU A 43 16.14 -6.29 -7.49
CA GLU A 43 17.50 -6.04 -7.96
C GLU A 43 18.10 -7.28 -8.63
N PHE A 44 18.02 -8.45 -7.98
CA PHE A 44 18.50 -9.70 -8.58
C PHE A 44 17.73 -10.04 -9.85
N GLU A 45 16.42 -9.85 -9.87
CA GLU A 45 15.58 -10.07 -11.05
C GLU A 45 16.06 -9.22 -12.24
N ARG A 46 16.28 -7.92 -12.04
CA ARG A 46 16.83 -7.04 -13.09
C ARG A 46 18.21 -7.50 -13.58
N ARG A 47 19.08 -7.94 -12.67
CA ARG A 47 20.43 -8.42 -13.03
C ARG A 47 20.35 -9.74 -13.82
N ILE A 48 19.49 -10.67 -13.42
CA ILE A 48 19.25 -11.93 -14.14
C ILE A 48 18.73 -11.64 -15.55
N ILE A 49 17.71 -10.79 -15.68
CA ILE A 49 17.15 -10.42 -16.98
C ILE A 49 18.23 -9.80 -17.87
N LYS A 50 19.03 -8.87 -17.32
CA LYS A 50 20.12 -8.23 -18.07
C LYS A 50 21.17 -9.24 -18.56
N GLU A 51 21.65 -10.12 -17.69
CA GLU A 51 22.65 -11.15 -18.04
C GLU A 51 22.14 -12.14 -19.10
N LEU A 52 20.85 -12.49 -19.04
CA LEU A 52 20.21 -13.35 -20.04
C LEU A 52 20.01 -12.62 -21.36
N ASP A 53 19.65 -11.34 -21.35
CA ASP A 53 19.52 -10.51 -22.54
C ASP A 53 20.87 -10.38 -23.27
N GLU A 54 21.94 -10.04 -22.55
CA GLU A 54 23.30 -9.90 -23.08
C GLU A 54 23.83 -11.19 -23.74
N LYS A 55 23.30 -12.35 -23.35
CA LYS A 55 23.65 -13.67 -23.90
C LYS A 55 22.64 -14.19 -24.92
N ASN A 56 21.66 -13.39 -25.33
CA ASN A 56 20.56 -13.78 -26.23
C ASN A 56 19.72 -14.97 -25.71
N MET A 57 19.56 -15.08 -24.38
CA MET A 57 18.87 -16.17 -23.68
C MET A 57 17.50 -15.77 -23.11
N LYS A 58 16.76 -14.88 -23.78
CA LYS A 58 15.45 -14.38 -23.29
C LYS A 58 14.40 -15.47 -23.06
N HIS A 59 14.50 -16.58 -23.78
CA HIS A 59 13.58 -17.71 -23.68
C HIS A 59 14.12 -18.87 -22.82
N ALA A 60 15.22 -18.66 -22.09
CA ALA A 60 15.80 -19.69 -21.26
C ALA A 60 14.89 -20.07 -20.08
N ILE A 61 14.86 -21.36 -19.77
CA ILE A 61 14.21 -21.91 -18.58
C ILE A 61 15.30 -22.24 -17.56
N ILE A 62 15.27 -21.58 -16.41
CA ILE A 62 16.21 -21.83 -15.31
C ILE A 62 15.59 -22.85 -14.37
N GLN A 63 16.26 -23.98 -14.15
CA GLN A 63 15.83 -25.00 -13.19
C GLN A 63 16.32 -24.63 -11.79
N ILE A 64 15.43 -24.75 -10.79
CA ILE A 64 15.74 -24.50 -9.38
C ILE A 64 15.17 -25.64 -8.52
N VAL A 65 15.62 -25.75 -7.27
CA VAL A 65 15.01 -26.67 -6.32
C VAL A 65 13.54 -26.29 -6.13
N GLY A 66 12.63 -27.21 -6.45
CA GLY A 66 11.19 -27.00 -6.32
C GLY A 66 10.50 -26.33 -7.51
N GLY A 67 11.19 -26.06 -8.64
CA GLY A 67 10.51 -25.54 -9.82
C GLY A 67 11.42 -25.01 -10.93
N LYS A 68 10.85 -24.14 -11.77
CA LYS A 68 11.53 -23.49 -12.88
C LYS A 68 11.17 -22.00 -12.95
N LEU A 69 12.10 -21.20 -13.45
CA LEU A 69 11.91 -19.78 -13.75
C LEU A 69 12.01 -19.57 -15.25
N GLN A 70 11.20 -18.65 -15.76
CA GLN A 70 11.24 -18.20 -17.15
C GLN A 70 10.93 -16.70 -17.18
N ILE A 71 11.54 -15.97 -18.10
CA ILE A 71 11.17 -14.57 -18.34
C ILE A 71 9.81 -14.56 -19.02
N VAL A 72 8.87 -13.81 -18.46
CA VAL A 72 7.55 -13.58 -19.02
C VAL A 72 7.28 -12.10 -19.15
N GLU A 73 6.51 -11.71 -20.16
CA GLU A 73 5.97 -10.37 -20.23
C GLU A 73 4.77 -10.26 -19.29
N GLU A 74 4.90 -9.42 -18.24
CA GLU A 74 3.80 -9.11 -17.35
C GLU A 74 3.21 -7.74 -17.71
N LYS A 75 1.96 -7.73 -18.14
CA LYS A 75 1.22 -6.48 -18.35
C LYS A 75 0.67 -5.98 -17.02
N LYS A 76 1.34 -5.00 -16.42
CA LYS A 76 0.82 -4.31 -15.24
C LYS A 76 -0.19 -3.23 -15.65
N ILE A 77 -1.45 -3.44 -15.30
CA ILE A 77 -2.50 -2.43 -15.46
C ILE A 77 -2.49 -1.54 -14.21
N SER A 78 -2.19 -0.26 -14.40
CA SER A 78 -2.28 0.72 -13.31
C SER A 78 -3.72 0.83 -12.82
N PRO A 79 -3.95 0.92 -11.49
CA PRO A 79 -5.30 1.10 -10.97
C PRO A 79 -5.88 2.43 -11.44
N LEU A 80 -7.19 2.46 -11.67
CA LEU A 80 -7.91 3.70 -12.00
C LEU A 80 -8.05 4.56 -10.74
N THR A 81 -7.05 5.41 -10.52
CA THR A 81 -7.06 6.44 -9.48
C THR A 81 -7.92 7.63 -9.89
N PHE A 82 -8.33 8.46 -8.94
CA PHE A 82 -9.02 9.72 -9.23
C PHE A 82 -8.21 10.63 -10.17
N ASN A 83 -6.88 10.66 -10.02
CA ASN A 83 -6.01 11.45 -10.91
C ASN A 83 -6.02 10.87 -12.32
N SER A 84 -5.83 9.56 -12.48
CA SER A 84 -5.89 8.94 -13.81
C SER A 84 -7.28 9.02 -14.45
N LEU A 85 -8.35 8.99 -13.65
CA LEU A 85 -9.71 9.20 -14.13
C LEU A 85 -9.89 10.65 -14.61
N GLN A 86 -9.48 11.62 -13.80
CA GLN A 86 -9.51 13.04 -14.15
C GLN A 86 -8.72 13.33 -15.44
N ASP A 87 -7.48 12.84 -15.54
CA ASP A 87 -6.67 12.99 -16.74
C ASP A 87 -7.33 12.35 -17.97
N SER A 88 -8.00 11.21 -17.79
CA SER A 88 -8.71 10.52 -18.87
C SER A 88 -9.95 11.30 -19.32
N LEU A 89 -10.67 11.92 -18.40
CA LEU A 89 -11.84 12.74 -18.69
C LEU A 89 -11.46 14.05 -19.41
N HIS A 90 -10.38 14.72 -18.97
CA HIS A 90 -9.83 15.87 -19.69
C HIS A 90 -9.50 15.50 -21.15
N LYS A 91 -8.80 14.37 -21.35
CA LYS A 91 -8.47 13.87 -22.70
C LYS A 91 -9.72 13.56 -23.52
N TYR A 92 -10.74 12.96 -22.91
CA TYR A 92 -12.01 12.67 -23.56
C TYR A 92 -12.70 13.94 -24.06
N PHE A 93 -12.87 14.97 -23.22
CA PHE A 93 -13.54 16.21 -23.64
C PHE A 93 -12.74 16.98 -24.71
N ILE A 94 -11.41 16.97 -24.64
CA ILE A 94 -10.54 17.51 -25.71
C ILE A 94 -10.79 16.78 -27.03
N GLN A 95 -10.87 15.45 -26.99
CA GLN A 95 -11.06 14.61 -28.17
C GLN A 95 -12.45 14.84 -28.81
N GLU A 96 -13.50 14.90 -28.00
CA GLU A 96 -14.87 15.11 -28.45
C GLU A 96 -15.17 16.58 -28.80
N LYS A 97 -14.23 17.50 -28.55
CA LYS A 97 -14.37 18.95 -28.76
C LYS A 97 -15.55 19.55 -28.00
N GLU A 98 -15.87 18.98 -26.86
CA GLU A 98 -16.92 19.46 -25.96
C GLU A 98 -16.33 20.33 -24.84
N SER A 99 -17.20 21.04 -24.12
CA SER A 99 -16.79 21.80 -22.95
C SER A 99 -16.30 20.87 -21.85
N ASP A 100 -15.12 21.13 -21.31
CA ASP A 100 -14.53 20.32 -20.25
C ASP A 100 -15.22 20.57 -18.90
N ILE A 101 -16.05 19.61 -18.48
CA ILE A 101 -16.75 19.61 -17.18
C ILE A 101 -16.09 18.67 -16.16
N THR A 102 -14.88 18.19 -16.43
CA THR A 102 -14.19 17.18 -15.62
C THR A 102 -14.11 17.58 -14.15
N SER A 103 -13.79 18.83 -13.87
CA SER A 103 -13.66 19.33 -12.49
C SER A 103 -14.94 19.17 -11.69
N ASP A 104 -16.10 19.43 -12.31
CA ASP A 104 -17.39 19.35 -11.62
C ASP A 104 -17.85 17.90 -11.47
N LEU A 105 -17.58 17.05 -12.47
CA LEU A 105 -17.82 15.61 -12.37
C LEU A 105 -17.00 14.97 -11.24
N ILE A 106 -15.71 15.31 -11.13
CA ILE A 106 -14.85 14.79 -10.06
C ILE A 106 -15.31 15.29 -8.68
N LYS A 107 -15.76 16.55 -8.56
CA LYS A 107 -16.35 17.06 -7.31
C LYS A 107 -17.60 16.27 -6.94
N PHE A 108 -18.50 16.02 -7.88
CA PHE A 108 -19.72 15.25 -7.66
C PHE A 108 -19.40 13.82 -7.17
N VAL A 109 -18.52 13.10 -7.87
CA VAL A 109 -18.12 11.74 -7.50
C VAL A 109 -17.48 11.70 -6.10
N LYS A 110 -16.71 12.73 -5.73
CA LYS A 110 -16.15 12.85 -4.38
C LYS A 110 -17.23 13.09 -3.31
N ALA A 111 -18.26 13.88 -3.62
CA ALA A 111 -19.35 14.19 -2.70
C ALA A 111 -20.24 12.98 -2.39
N GLU A 112 -20.47 12.11 -3.38
CA GLU A 112 -21.24 10.86 -3.21
C GLU A 112 -20.48 9.77 -2.43
N ARG A 113 -19.19 9.98 -2.15
CA ARG A 113 -18.37 8.98 -1.45
C ARG A 113 -18.78 8.91 0.02
N LYS A 114 -19.35 7.77 0.43
CA LYS A 114 -19.63 7.47 1.84
C LYS A 114 -18.32 7.49 2.64
N SER A 115 -18.34 8.21 3.76
CA SER A 115 -17.25 8.22 4.73
C SER A 115 -17.75 7.62 6.04
N GLU A 116 -16.96 6.71 6.61
CA GLU A 116 -17.19 6.10 7.91
C GLU A 116 -16.05 6.50 8.84
N THR A 117 -16.39 6.89 10.07
CA THR A 117 -15.40 7.26 11.09
C THR A 117 -15.40 6.22 12.20
N PHE A 118 -14.21 5.76 12.58
CA PHE A 118 -14.02 4.81 13.68
C PHE A 118 -12.92 5.31 14.61
N LEU A 119 -13.06 5.00 15.91
CA LEU A 119 -12.01 5.26 16.88
C LEU A 119 -10.83 4.33 16.61
N LYS A 120 -9.62 4.88 16.61
CA LYS A 120 -8.39 4.15 16.37
C LYS A 120 -7.29 4.63 17.31
N ILE A 121 -6.51 3.70 17.86
CA ILE A 121 -5.29 4.01 18.61
C ILE A 121 -4.21 4.45 17.61
N LYS A 122 -3.60 5.62 17.85
CA LYS A 122 -2.52 6.16 17.03
C LYS A 122 -1.29 6.41 17.91
N LYS A 123 -0.15 5.81 17.54
CA LYS A 123 1.14 6.11 18.15
C LYS A 123 1.59 7.51 17.75
N ILE A 124 1.92 8.36 18.72
CA ILE A 124 2.44 9.71 18.51
C ILE A 124 3.92 9.69 18.89
N THR A 125 4.80 10.04 17.94
CA THR A 125 6.22 10.21 18.23
C THR A 125 6.42 11.59 18.87
N GLN A 126 6.81 11.65 20.14
CA GLN A 126 7.29 12.90 20.74
C GLN A 126 8.72 13.18 20.24
N LEU A 127 8.96 14.41 19.78
CA LEU A 127 10.31 14.93 19.60
C LEU A 127 10.96 15.09 20.98
N PRO A 128 12.28 14.85 21.10
CA PRO A 128 12.97 15.10 22.36
C PRO A 128 12.75 16.55 22.80
N PRO A 129 12.56 16.82 24.10
CA PRO A 129 12.47 18.19 24.59
C PRO A 129 13.71 18.96 24.14
N GLN A 130 13.51 20.14 23.54
CA GLN A 130 14.61 21.05 23.26
C GLN A 130 15.23 21.49 24.60
N PRO A 131 16.57 21.60 24.68
CA PRO A 131 17.27 21.94 25.91
C PRO A 131 16.86 23.32 26.46
#